data_AF-A0A9F7RG04-F1
#
_entry.id   AF-A0A9F7RG04-F1
#
_cell.length_a   1.000
_cell.length_b   1.000
_cell.length_c   1.000
_cell.angle_alpha   90.00
_cell.angle_beta   90.00
_cell.angle_gamma   90.00
#
_symmetry.space_group_name_H-M   'P 1'
#
loop_
_entity.id
_entity.type
_entity.pdbx_description
1 polymer ?
#
loop_
_entity_poly.entity_id
_entity_poly.type
_entity_poly.pdbx_seq_one_letter_code
_entity_poly.pdbx_strand_id
1 'polypeptide(L)'
;MASPNTRHFSSTPSPRILQLARPRESKTVWLTTPQKVTWGNQETIWSPSRTALIAVPTTRILALSQPKKDLSALSQDLLRKKHEGIEEAKKRSACVPSSTAQYEHVARLATPNVRHRSSQAVRCLKEQEKPQQALA
;
A
#
# COMPACT_ATOMS: atom_id res chain seq x y z
N MET A 1 -65.51 4.97 1.54
CA MET A 1 -64.30 4.75 0.73
C MET A 1 -63.31 5.86 1.08
N ALA A 2 -62.24 5.54 1.80
CA ALA A 2 -61.27 6.54 2.29
C ALA A 2 -60.14 6.73 1.26
N SER A 3 -59.89 7.97 0.84
CA SER A 3 -58.85 8.33 -0.13
C SER A 3 -57.43 8.06 0.39
N PRO A 4 -56.50 7.58 -0.45
CA PRO A 4 -55.12 7.34 -0.03
C PRO A 4 -54.37 8.66 0.18
N ASN A 5 -53.78 8.79 1.36
CA ASN A 5 -53.00 9.94 1.79
C ASN A 5 -51.65 9.97 1.05
N THR A 6 -51.61 10.64 -0.10
CA THR A 6 -50.41 10.78 -0.92
C THR A 6 -49.59 11.93 -0.36
N ARG A 7 -48.58 11.63 0.45
CA ARG A 7 -47.63 12.64 0.94
C ARG A 7 -46.77 13.10 -0.23
N HIS A 8 -47.02 14.31 -0.71
CA HIS A 8 -46.15 14.97 -1.68
C HIS A 8 -44.80 15.28 -1.02
N PHE A 9 -43.80 14.45 -1.30
CA PHE A 9 -42.42 14.81 -1.02
C PHE A 9 -41.96 15.79 -2.10
N SER A 10 -41.74 17.06 -1.72
CA SER A 10 -41.04 18.00 -2.59
C SER A 10 -39.63 17.47 -2.83
N SER A 11 -39.25 17.27 -4.09
CA SER A 11 -37.91 16.82 -4.48
C SER A 11 -36.82 17.86 -4.21
N THR A 12 -37.20 19.08 -3.84
CA THR A 12 -36.27 20.18 -3.56
C THR A 12 -35.85 20.14 -2.08
N PRO A 13 -34.54 20.10 -1.80
CA PRO A 13 -34.04 20.16 -0.43
C PRO A 13 -34.34 21.53 0.19
N SER A 14 -34.70 21.55 1.47
CA SER A 14 -34.97 22.81 2.18
C SER A 14 -33.69 23.67 2.25
N PRO A 15 -33.82 25.00 2.37
CA PRO A 15 -32.67 25.90 2.53
C PRO A 15 -31.74 25.50 3.69
N ARG A 16 -32.32 24.91 4.75
CA ARG A 16 -31.56 24.39 5.90
C ARG A 16 -30.69 23.20 5.52
N ILE A 17 -31.19 22.28 4.71
CA ILE A 17 -30.43 21.13 4.21
C ILE A 17 -29.27 21.63 3.34
N LEU A 18 -29.53 22.60 2.45
CA LEU A 18 -28.48 23.20 1.62
C LEU A 18 -27.39 23.89 2.46
N GLN A 19 -27.77 24.56 3.54
CA GLN A 19 -26.82 25.19 4.46
C GLN A 19 -25.95 24.15 5.20
N LEU A 20 -26.56 23.05 5.67
CA LEU A 20 -25.85 21.98 6.38
C LEU A 20 -24.97 21.13 5.46
N ALA A 21 -25.39 20.98 4.20
CA ALA A 21 -24.63 20.28 3.18
C ALA A 21 -23.41 21.08 2.70
N ARG A 22 -23.27 22.36 3.08
CA ARG A 22 -22.06 23.12 2.76
C ARG A 22 -20.85 22.42 3.41
N PRO A 23 -19.83 22.07 2.61
CA PRO A 23 -18.61 21.52 3.17
C PRO A 23 -18.04 22.52 4.17
N ARG A 24 -17.57 22.01 5.30
CA ARG A 24 -16.90 22.85 6.30
C ARG A 24 -15.66 23.46 5.65
N GLU A 25 -15.47 24.76 5.85
CA GLU A 25 -14.30 25.48 5.33
C GLU A 25 -13.02 24.71 5.65
N SER A 26 -12.13 24.62 4.65
CA SER A 26 -10.93 23.79 4.74
C SER A 26 -10.07 24.20 5.95
N LYS A 27 -9.57 23.19 6.68
CA LYS A 27 -8.64 23.40 7.82
C LYS A 27 -7.35 24.10 7.41
N THR A 28 -7.06 24.20 6.11
CA THR A 28 -5.90 24.89 5.55
C THR A 28 -5.86 26.36 5.97
N VAL A 29 -7.01 27.03 6.06
CA VAL A 29 -7.10 28.43 6.54
C VAL A 29 -6.61 28.57 7.99
N TRP A 30 -6.78 27.51 8.80
CA TRP A 30 -6.32 27.46 10.20
C TRP A 30 -4.81 27.21 10.31
N LEU A 31 -4.20 26.57 9.30
CA LEU A 31 -2.75 26.28 9.28
C LEU A 31 -1.93 27.47 8.77
N THR A 32 -2.51 28.29 7.87
CA THR A 32 -1.82 29.42 7.23
C THR A 32 -1.92 30.72 8.03
N THR A 33 -2.79 30.77 9.04
CA THR A 33 -2.94 31.95 9.90
C THR A 33 -2.15 31.71 11.19
N PRO A 34 -1.18 32.55 11.58
CA PRO A 34 -0.40 32.39 12.81
C PRO A 34 -1.21 32.80 14.05
N GLN A 35 -2.49 32.43 14.10
CA GLN A 35 -3.33 32.69 15.24
C GLN A 35 -3.06 31.59 16.28
N LYS A 36 -2.66 31.99 17.48
CA LYS A 36 -2.45 31.09 18.61
C LYS A 36 -3.73 30.30 18.84
N VAL A 37 -3.72 29.02 18.43
CA VAL A 37 -4.84 28.11 18.64
C VAL A 37 -4.94 27.84 20.13
N THR A 38 -5.85 28.53 20.80
CA THR A 38 -6.24 28.23 22.17
C THR A 38 -7.26 27.10 22.11
N TRP A 39 -6.82 25.89 22.45
CA TRP A 39 -7.71 24.73 22.57
C TRP A 39 -8.60 24.87 23.81
N GLY A 40 -9.57 25.77 23.74
CA GLY A 40 -10.57 26.01 24.77
C GLY A 40 -10.00 26.30 26.16
N ASN A 41 -10.91 26.28 27.13
CA ASN A 41 -10.57 26.22 28.55
C ASN A 41 -10.24 24.76 28.85
N GLN A 42 -9.00 24.44 29.25
CA GLN A 42 -8.57 23.06 29.56
C GLN A 42 -9.12 22.56 30.91
N GLU A 43 -10.21 23.16 31.38
CA GLU A 43 -10.85 22.75 32.61
C GLU A 43 -11.55 21.40 32.41
N THR A 44 -11.41 20.56 33.41
CA THR A 44 -12.15 19.30 33.48
C THR A 44 -13.65 19.61 33.53
N ILE A 45 -14.44 18.94 32.67
CA ILE A 45 -15.92 19.06 32.65
C ILE A 45 -16.52 18.83 34.04
N TRP A 46 -15.88 17.95 34.82
CA TRP A 46 -16.25 17.64 36.20
C TRP A 46 -15.08 17.92 37.12
N SER A 47 -15.35 18.50 38.29
CA SER A 47 -14.33 18.65 39.32
C SER A 47 -13.83 17.27 39.77
N PRO A 48 -12.50 17.08 39.90
CA PRO A 48 -11.96 15.82 40.39
C PRO A 48 -12.44 15.53 41.81
N SER A 49 -12.73 14.27 42.10
CA SER A 49 -13.11 13.86 43.46
C SER A 49 -11.92 13.99 44.43
N ARG A 50 -12.21 14.14 45.73
CA ARG A 50 -11.17 14.15 46.76
C ARG A 50 -10.28 12.90 46.72
N THR A 51 -10.84 11.75 46.39
CA THR A 51 -10.10 10.49 46.24
C THR A 51 -9.15 10.50 45.05
N ALA A 52 -9.54 11.11 43.93
CA ALA A 52 -8.67 11.24 42.76
C ALA A 52 -7.46 12.16 43.05
N LEU A 53 -7.65 13.23 43.83
CA LEU A 53 -6.58 14.17 44.18
C LEU A 53 -5.52 13.56 45.10
N ILE A 54 -5.88 12.58 45.93
CA ILE A 54 -4.94 11.90 46.85
C ILE A 54 -4.42 10.56 46.31
N ALA A 55 -4.87 10.15 45.12
CA ALA A 55 -4.50 8.86 44.57
C ALA A 55 -3.01 8.81 44.21
N VAL A 56 -2.33 7.75 44.66
CA VAL A 56 -0.92 7.50 44.32
C VAL A 56 -0.86 6.75 42.98
N PRO A 57 -0.08 7.23 41.99
CA PRO A 57 0.02 6.55 40.70
C PRO A 57 0.71 5.19 40.85
N THR A 58 0.21 4.18 40.15
CA THR A 58 0.87 2.87 40.10
C THR A 58 2.11 2.91 39.23
N THR A 59 3.00 1.93 39.40
CA THR A 59 4.21 1.77 38.58
C THR A 59 3.90 1.77 37.07
N ARG A 60 2.79 1.16 36.66
CA ARG A 60 2.32 1.18 35.28
C ARG A 60 1.96 2.58 34.80
N ILE A 61 1.26 3.38 35.61
CA ILE A 61 0.92 4.76 35.26
C ILE A 61 2.19 5.60 35.10
N LEU A 62 3.17 5.42 36.00
CA LEU A 62 4.48 6.09 35.91
C LEU A 62 5.26 5.71 34.65
N ALA A 63 5.13 4.46 34.19
CA ALA A 63 5.75 4.01 32.94
C ALA A 63 5.05 4.61 31.70
N LEU A 64 3.72 4.70 31.74
CA LEU A 64 2.92 5.27 30.64
C LEU A 64 3.00 6.79 30.55
N SER A 65 3.24 7.47 31.67
CA SER A 65 3.42 8.93 31.69
C SER A 65 4.76 9.36 31.10
N GLN A 66 5.68 8.42 30.84
CA GLN A 66 6.93 8.75 30.18
C GLN A 66 6.66 9.24 28.75
N PRO A 67 7.33 10.32 28.30
CA PRO A 67 7.20 10.79 26.93
C PRO A 67 7.58 9.66 25.97
N LYS A 68 6.94 9.65 24.79
CA LYS A 68 7.33 8.73 23.73
C LYS A 68 8.81 8.97 23.39
N LYS A 69 9.53 7.88 23.11
CA LYS A 69 10.92 7.94 22.67
C LYS A 69 11.03 8.81 21.42
N ASP A 70 12.06 9.65 21.37
CA ASP A 70 12.35 10.46 20.19
C ASP A 70 12.77 9.56 19.02
N LEU A 71 11.89 9.44 18.03
CA LEU A 71 12.15 8.69 16.78
C LEU A 71 12.73 9.58 15.68
N SER A 72 13.15 10.81 16.01
CA SER A 72 13.72 11.77 15.05
C SER A 72 14.97 11.21 14.37
N ALA A 73 15.87 10.58 15.13
CA ALA A 73 17.06 9.93 14.61
C ALA A 73 16.73 8.76 13.66
N LEU A 74 15.71 7.95 14.00
CA LEU A 74 15.24 6.87 13.14
C LEU A 74 14.65 7.42 11.83
N SER A 75 13.88 8.50 11.91
CA SER A 75 13.32 9.19 10.74
C SER A 75 14.41 9.75 9.84
N GLN A 76 15.45 10.36 10.41
CA GLN A 76 16.59 10.87 9.65
C GLN A 76 17.38 9.75 8.97
N ASP A 77 17.62 8.64 9.67
CA ASP A 77 18.32 7.48 9.10
C ASP A 77 17.51 6.84 7.97
N LEU A 78 16.18 6.73 8.12
CA LEU A 78 15.30 6.25 7.07
C LEU A 78 15.31 7.17 5.84
N LEU A 79 15.31 8.49 6.05
CA LEU A 79 15.42 9.46 4.95
C LEU A 79 16.77 9.38 4.25
N ARG A 80 17.88 9.20 4.98
CA ARG A 80 19.21 9.00 4.41
C ARG A 80 19.28 7.73 3.58
N LYS A 81 18.82 6.60 4.13
CA LYS A 81 18.72 5.32 3.39
C LYS A 81 17.85 5.42 2.14
N LYS A 82 16.76 6.17 2.20
CA LYS A 82 15.90 6.42 1.03
C LYS A 82 16.64 7.22 -0.05
N HIS A 83 17.39 8.25 0.34
CA HIS A 83 18.20 9.03 -0.61
C HIS A 83 19.32 8.18 -1.23
N GLU A 84 20.00 7.36 -0.42
CA GLU A 84 21.01 6.41 -0.90
C GLU A 84 20.41 5.39 -1.88
N GLY A 85 19.24 4.83 -1.58
CA GLY A 85 18.55 3.89 -2.47
C GLY A 85 18.07 4.54 -3.78
N ILE A 86 17.63 5.80 -3.75
CA ILE A 86 17.27 6.57 -4.94
C ILE A 86 18.51 6.88 -5.78
N GLU A 87 19.61 7.29 -5.15
CA GLU A 87 20.88 7.56 -5.82
C GLU A 87 21.50 6.28 -6.40
N GLU A 88 21.43 5.16 -5.70
CA GLU A 88 21.82 3.85 -6.24
C GLU A 88 20.96 3.43 -7.44
N ALA A 89 19.63 3.61 -7.36
CA ALA A 89 18.73 3.33 -8.46
C ALA A 89 19.05 4.21 -9.69
N LYS A 90 19.40 5.47 -9.46
CA LYS A 90 19.82 6.43 -10.50
C LYS A 90 21.18 6.10 -11.11
N LYS A 91 22.13 5.59 -10.31
CA LYS A 91 23.42 5.08 -10.81
C LYS A 91 23.23 3.82 -11.64
N ARG A 92 22.33 2.92 -11.25
CA ARG A 92 21.99 1.71 -12.01
C ARG A 92 21.24 2.04 -13.31
N SER A 93 20.41 3.08 -13.33
CA SER A 93 19.73 3.53 -14.56
C SER A 93 20.63 4.29 -15.53
N ALA A 94 21.81 4.76 -15.10
CA ALA A 94 22.80 5.38 -15.98
C ALA A 94 23.48 4.36 -16.93
N CYS A 95 23.38 3.06 -16.63
CA CYS A 95 23.80 1.99 -17.53
C CYS A 95 22.57 1.40 -18.20
N VAL A 96 22.00 2.13 -19.16
CA VAL A 96 20.98 1.58 -20.06
C VAL A 96 21.73 0.64 -21.02
N PRO A 97 21.46 -0.68 -21.05
CA PRO A 97 21.98 -1.51 -22.12
C PRO A 97 21.43 -0.95 -23.44
N SER A 98 22.29 -0.82 -24.45
CA SER A 98 21.91 -0.29 -25.76
C SER A 98 20.58 -0.90 -26.21
N SER A 99 19.66 -0.07 -26.72
CA SER A 99 18.32 -0.46 -27.20
C SER A 99 18.32 -1.78 -28.00
N THR A 100 19.38 -2.00 -28.78
CA THR A 100 19.65 -3.22 -29.55
C THR A 100 19.66 -4.50 -28.70
N ALA A 101 20.32 -4.51 -27.54
CA ALA A 101 20.40 -5.67 -26.66
C ALA A 101 19.05 -6.03 -25.99
N GLN A 102 18.18 -5.04 -25.78
CA GLN A 102 16.84 -5.28 -25.24
C GLN A 102 15.91 -6.00 -26.24
N TYR A 103 16.11 -5.77 -27.54
CA TYR A 103 15.27 -6.34 -28.60
C TYR A 103 15.78 -7.69 -29.12
N GLU A 104 17.08 -7.98 -28.98
CA GLU A 104 17.67 -9.25 -29.43
C GLU A 104 17.01 -10.49 -28.81
N HIS A 105 16.71 -10.46 -27.52
CA HIS A 105 16.08 -11.59 -26.85
C HIS A 105 14.65 -11.84 -27.35
N VAL A 106 13.90 -10.76 -27.61
CA VAL A 106 12.55 -10.83 -28.17
C VAL A 106 12.60 -11.37 -29.60
N ALA A 107 13.55 -10.91 -30.42
CA ALA A 107 13.75 -11.41 -31.77
C ALA A 107 14.10 -12.90 -31.81
N ARG A 108 14.93 -13.38 -30.86
CA ARG A 108 15.28 -14.80 -30.71
C ARG A 108 14.09 -15.70 -30.34
N LEU A 109 13.10 -15.17 -29.62
CA LEU A 109 11.89 -15.91 -29.23
C LEU A 109 10.76 -15.80 -30.26
N ALA A 110 10.75 -14.73 -31.06
CA ALA A 110 9.74 -14.49 -32.08
C ALA A 110 9.97 -15.28 -33.37
N THR A 111 11.15 -15.88 -33.56
CA THR A 111 11.40 -16.76 -34.70
C THR A 111 10.65 -18.08 -34.49
N PRO A 112 9.68 -18.42 -35.36
CA PRO A 112 8.98 -19.68 -35.26
C PRO A 112 9.99 -20.82 -35.48
N ASN A 113 10.02 -21.76 -34.55
CA ASN A 113 10.83 -22.97 -34.69
C ASN A 113 10.23 -23.83 -35.82
N VAL A 114 10.74 -23.64 -37.05
CA VAL A 114 10.41 -24.49 -38.18
C VAL A 114 11.09 -25.83 -37.96
N ARG A 115 10.40 -26.74 -37.26
CA ARG A 115 10.78 -28.14 -37.27
C ARG A 115 10.68 -28.62 -38.72
N HIS A 116 11.82 -28.86 -39.34
CA HIS A 116 11.84 -29.54 -40.63
C HIS A 116 11.18 -30.90 -40.41
N ARG A 117 10.05 -31.14 -41.08
CA ARG A 117 9.37 -32.44 -41.08
C ARG A 117 10.37 -33.45 -41.63
N SER A 118 10.96 -34.27 -40.77
CA SER A 118 11.89 -35.31 -41.18
C SER A 118 11.09 -36.35 -41.97
N SER A 119 11.31 -36.43 -43.28
CA SER A 119 10.89 -37.55 -44.10
C SER A 119 11.73 -38.76 -43.69
N GLN A 120 11.32 -39.47 -42.63
CA GLN A 120 11.94 -40.74 -42.28
C GLN A 120 11.22 -41.84 -43.07
N ALA A 121 11.89 -42.28 -44.14
CA ALA A 121 11.50 -43.48 -44.86
C ALA A 121 11.53 -44.68 -43.90
N VAL A 122 10.41 -45.38 -43.82
CA VAL A 122 10.22 -46.60 -43.04
C VAL A 122 11.20 -47.66 -43.55
N ARG A 123 12.14 -48.11 -42.71
CA ARG A 123 12.86 -49.37 -42.92
C ARG A 123 12.29 -50.42 -41.97
N CYS A 124 11.68 -51.43 -42.58
CA CYS A 124 11.05 -52.56 -41.93
C CYS A 124 12.03 -53.33 -41.02
N LEU A 125 11.46 -53.77 -39.89
CA LEU A 125 12.04 -54.70 -38.94
C LEU A 125 12.60 -55.95 -39.65
N LYS A 126 13.80 -56.36 -39.25
CA LYS A 126 14.18 -57.76 -39.28
C LYS A 126 14.85 -58.09 -37.95
N GLU A 127 14.15 -58.90 -37.18
CA GLU A 127 14.67 -59.57 -35.99
C GLU A 127 15.99 -60.28 -36.30
N GLN A 128 16.91 -60.25 -35.34
CA GLN A 128 17.76 -61.40 -35.06
C GLN A 128 17.96 -61.56 -33.55
N GLU A 129 17.29 -62.59 -33.05
CA GLU A 129 17.59 -63.53 -31.98
C GLU A 129 18.99 -63.44 -31.31
N LYS A 130 19.02 -63.48 -29.98
CA LYS A 130 20.23 -63.63 -29.14
C LYS A 130 20.16 -64.96 -28.40
N PRO A 131 21.13 -65.88 -28.54
CA PRO A 131 21.12 -67.12 -27.77
C PRO A 131 21.63 -66.89 -26.35
N GLN A 132 20.99 -67.59 -25.41
CA GLN A 132 21.44 -67.74 -24.04
C GLN A 132 22.65 -68.68 -23.99
N GLN A 133 23.64 -68.36 -23.14
CA GLN A 133 24.58 -69.37 -22.65
C GLN A 133 24.65 -69.28 -21.13
N ALA A 134 24.37 -70.44 -20.52
CA ALA A 134 24.58 -70.79 -19.14
C ALA A 134 25.85 -71.65 -19.03
N LEU A 135 26.59 -71.50 -17.93
CA LEU A 135 27.43 -72.52 -17.28
C LEU A 135 27.81 -71.89 -15.92
N ALA A 136 27.25 -72.38 -14.81
CA ALA A 136 27.75 -73.48 -13.97
C ALA A 136 29.03 -73.13 -13.22
#